data_AF-A0A6M4H8N4-F1
#
_entry.id   AF-A0A6M4H8N4-F1
#
_cell.length_a   1.000
_cell.length_b   1.000
_cell.length_c   1.000
_cell.angle_alpha   90.00
_cell.angle_beta   90.00
_cell.angle_gamma   90.00
#
_symmetry.space_group_name_H-M   'P 1'
#
loop_
_entity.id
_entity.type
_entity.pdbx_description
1 polymer ?
#
loop_
_entity_poly.entity_id
_entity_poly.type
_entity_poly.pdbx_seq_one_letter_code
_entity_poly.pdbx_strand_id
1 'polypeptide(L)'
;MKTITTVLAALFALLSMPVAAETIASPARPTAICNVAPPRSYIGYQPRQPADPLVARMFAAATDPSSDPALHERLAKPTSVTWLSAMNTLVFDYESAQDPQEIAARIRSDPELAALILYLYPSNSASKACFAVGLPVPDQFIREYYHPATNHYYMSASAAESTWIDSGGAGAGWVRTGHAWTTRETEYCDSPANFSAPVYMFYGTPGIGPNSHYFTASAEECGYLRNTVGWTYVAAPFGAGRPDAQGKCPALAPVGLTMLYNNRAAQNDSNHRYTSDPAVRAEMVAKGWTSYGVQLCVKANGVP
;
A
#
# COMPACT_ATOMS: atom_id res chain seq x y z
N MET A 1 -74.94 -27.82 13.97
CA MET A 1 -75.00 -29.18 13.40
C MET A 1 -73.72 -29.38 12.59
N LYS A 2 -72.63 -29.89 13.20
CA LYS A 2 -72.20 -31.31 13.12
C LYS A 2 -72.56 -31.99 11.81
N THR A 3 -71.58 -32.16 10.91
CA THR A 3 -71.28 -33.47 10.32
C THR A 3 -69.83 -33.55 9.85
N ILE A 4 -69.20 -34.64 10.28
CA ILE A 4 -67.86 -35.14 9.98
C ILE A 4 -67.99 -36.07 8.76
N THR A 5 -67.08 -35.97 7.78
CA THR A 5 -66.61 -37.17 7.07
C THR A 5 -65.17 -36.97 6.58
N THR A 6 -64.28 -37.77 7.16
CA THR A 6 -62.87 -37.95 6.82
C THR A 6 -62.74 -38.91 5.64
N VAL A 7 -61.90 -38.61 4.65
CA VAL A 7 -61.25 -39.64 3.82
C VAL A 7 -59.76 -39.30 3.71
N LEU A 8 -58.97 -40.28 4.12
CA LEU A 8 -57.52 -40.31 4.25
C LEU A 8 -56.89 -40.55 2.87
N ALA A 9 -55.90 -39.75 2.48
CA ALA A 9 -54.89 -40.15 1.50
C ALA A 9 -53.57 -39.46 1.83
N ALA A 10 -52.63 -40.25 2.33
CA ALA A 10 -51.26 -39.86 2.60
C ALA A 10 -50.49 -39.62 1.29
N LEU A 11 -49.69 -38.55 1.21
CA LEU A 11 -48.45 -38.57 0.43
C LEU A 11 -47.51 -37.42 0.85
N PHE A 12 -46.38 -37.85 1.42
CA PHE A 12 -45.05 -37.24 1.39
C PHE A 12 -44.84 -35.81 1.95
N ALA A 13 -44.21 -35.79 3.12
CA ALA A 13 -43.41 -34.69 3.61
C ALA A 13 -42.24 -34.39 2.65
N LEU A 14 -42.15 -33.14 2.21
CA LEU A 14 -40.90 -32.54 1.77
C LEU A 14 -40.68 -31.33 2.67
N LEU A 15 -39.73 -31.49 3.60
CA LEU A 15 -39.16 -30.38 4.35
C LEU A 15 -38.61 -29.37 3.33
N SER A 16 -39.21 -28.18 3.31
CA SER A 16 -38.56 -27.01 2.75
C SER A 16 -37.31 -26.71 3.57
N MET A 17 -36.15 -27.07 3.04
CA MET A 17 -34.86 -26.66 3.58
C MET A 17 -34.73 -25.13 3.52
N PRO A 18 -34.07 -24.49 4.50
CA PRO A 18 -33.77 -23.08 4.39
C PRO A 18 -32.80 -22.89 3.24
N VAL A 19 -33.14 -21.97 2.33
CA VAL A 19 -32.20 -21.45 1.34
C VAL A 19 -30.98 -20.93 2.12
N ALA A 20 -29.83 -21.55 1.87
CA ALA A 20 -28.56 -21.08 2.41
C ALA A 20 -28.42 -19.61 2.00
N ALA A 21 -28.29 -18.73 3.00
CA ALA A 21 -27.86 -17.37 2.75
C ALA A 21 -26.49 -17.46 2.06
N GLU A 22 -26.45 -17.11 0.78
CA GLU A 22 -25.20 -16.78 0.11
C GLU A 22 -24.50 -15.76 1.00
N THR A 23 -23.38 -16.18 1.56
CA THR A 23 -22.48 -15.29 2.28
C THR A 23 -22.10 -14.18 1.31
N ILE A 24 -22.66 -12.99 1.51
CA ILE A 24 -22.19 -11.76 0.86
C ILE A 24 -20.68 -11.74 1.13
N ALA A 25 -19.89 -11.95 0.08
CA ALA A 25 -18.45 -11.86 0.17
C ALA A 25 -18.12 -10.50 0.82
N SER A 26 -17.41 -10.55 1.94
CA SER A 26 -16.91 -9.34 2.61
C SER A 26 -16.16 -8.52 1.54
N PRO A 27 -16.38 -7.19 1.44
CA PRO A 27 -15.77 -6.38 0.39
C PRO A 27 -14.26 -6.60 0.37
N ALA A 28 -13.62 -6.53 -0.82
CA ALA A 28 -12.18 -6.59 -0.94
C ALA A 28 -11.56 -5.49 -0.07
N ARG A 29 -11.12 -5.88 1.13
CA ARG A 29 -10.46 -4.99 2.07
C ARG A 29 -9.04 -4.75 1.58
N PRO A 30 -8.50 -3.53 1.67
CA PRO A 30 -7.05 -3.34 1.68
C PRO A 30 -6.38 -4.42 2.54
N THR A 31 -5.23 -4.92 2.10
CA THR A 31 -4.43 -5.83 2.93
C THR A 31 -4.16 -5.21 4.30
N ALA A 32 -4.14 -6.04 5.34
CA ALA A 32 -3.96 -5.62 6.72
C ALA A 32 -2.58 -4.99 6.95
N ILE A 33 -1.60 -5.40 6.14
CA ILE A 33 -0.29 -4.77 6.02
C ILE A 33 -0.05 -4.37 4.56
N CYS A 34 0.78 -3.36 4.35
CA CYS A 34 1.21 -2.99 3.01
C CYS A 34 2.37 -3.85 2.49
N ASN A 35 2.44 -3.97 1.17
CA ASN A 35 3.49 -4.66 0.46
C ASN A 35 4.88 -4.09 0.78
N VAL A 36 5.70 -4.88 1.47
CA VAL A 36 7.08 -4.52 1.83
C VAL A 36 8.04 -4.44 0.64
N ALA A 37 7.60 -4.85 -0.56
CA ALA A 37 8.33 -4.73 -1.81
C ALA A 37 7.40 -4.20 -2.93
N PRO A 38 7.02 -2.91 -2.92
CA PRO A 38 6.01 -2.33 -3.83
C PRO A 38 6.22 -2.57 -5.33
N PRO A 39 7.46 -2.64 -5.87
CA PRO A 39 7.67 -3.05 -7.27
C PRO A 39 7.19 -4.47 -7.61
N ARG A 40 6.79 -5.26 -6.60
CA ARG A 40 6.33 -6.64 -6.71
C ARG A 40 4.88 -6.72 -6.24
N SER A 41 3.97 -6.16 -7.03
CA SER A 41 2.54 -6.13 -6.73
C SER A 41 1.74 -6.98 -7.71
N TYR A 42 2.19 -8.20 -8.00
CA TYR A 42 1.52 -9.09 -8.96
C TYR A 42 1.40 -10.54 -8.46
N ILE A 43 0.39 -11.26 -8.95
CA ILE A 43 0.16 -12.70 -8.69
C ILE A 43 -0.01 -13.41 -10.03
N GLY A 44 0.74 -14.48 -10.23
CA GLY A 44 0.61 -15.37 -11.38
C GLY A 44 -0.33 -16.53 -11.08
N TYR A 45 -1.19 -16.84 -12.04
CA TYR A 45 -2.04 -18.02 -12.04
C TYR A 45 -1.77 -18.85 -13.29
N GLN A 46 -1.42 -20.12 -13.10
CA GLN A 46 -1.20 -21.05 -14.20
C GLN A 46 -2.32 -22.09 -14.19
N PRO A 47 -3.23 -22.10 -15.18
CA PRO A 47 -4.31 -23.06 -15.22
C PRO A 47 -3.79 -24.46 -15.54
N ARG A 48 -4.40 -25.47 -14.91
CA ARG A 48 -4.15 -26.89 -15.22
C ARG A 48 -4.61 -27.24 -16.63
N GLN A 49 -5.66 -26.59 -17.12
CA GLN A 49 -6.17 -26.71 -18.48
C GLN A 49 -6.38 -25.31 -19.06
N PRO A 50 -5.71 -24.93 -20.16
CA PRO A 50 -5.82 -23.58 -20.75
C PRO A 50 -7.24 -23.16 -21.15
N ALA A 51 -8.14 -24.13 -21.38
CA ALA A 51 -9.53 -23.92 -21.77
C ALA A 51 -10.52 -23.95 -20.58
N ASP A 52 -10.04 -23.86 -19.35
CA ASP A 52 -10.91 -23.86 -18.17
C ASP A 52 -11.80 -22.58 -18.17
N PRO A 53 -13.14 -22.73 -18.14
CA PRO A 53 -14.08 -21.60 -18.17
C PRO A 53 -13.86 -20.58 -17.04
N LEU A 54 -13.34 -21.02 -15.89
CA LEU A 54 -13.03 -20.14 -14.77
C LEU A 54 -11.91 -19.14 -15.14
N VAL A 55 -10.94 -19.54 -15.96
CA VAL A 55 -9.85 -18.67 -16.42
C VAL A 55 -10.39 -17.54 -17.29
N ALA A 56 -11.28 -17.87 -18.22
CA ALA A 56 -11.93 -16.89 -19.07
C ALA A 56 -12.77 -15.91 -18.24
N ARG A 57 -13.52 -16.42 -17.25
CA ARG A 57 -14.29 -15.59 -16.31
C ARG A 57 -13.40 -14.67 -15.48
N MET A 58 -12.28 -15.17 -14.94
CA MET A 58 -11.31 -14.38 -14.18
C MET A 58 -10.69 -13.27 -15.04
N PHE A 59 -10.28 -13.58 -16.28
CA PHE A 59 -9.75 -12.59 -17.21
C PHE A 59 -10.78 -11.52 -17.54
N ALA A 60 -12.05 -11.91 -17.79
CA ALA A 60 -13.13 -10.96 -18.03
C ALA A 60 -13.39 -10.07 -16.80
N ALA A 61 -13.52 -10.65 -15.61
CA ALA A 61 -13.78 -9.92 -14.37
C ALA A 61 -12.64 -8.95 -14.00
N ALA A 62 -11.39 -9.29 -14.32
CA ALA A 62 -10.25 -8.41 -14.08
C ALA A 62 -10.10 -7.32 -15.15
N THR A 63 -10.57 -7.55 -16.37
CA THR A 63 -10.53 -6.56 -17.48
C THR A 63 -11.71 -5.59 -17.40
N ASP A 64 -12.90 -6.12 -17.12
CA ASP A 64 -14.16 -5.42 -16.96
C ASP A 64 -14.80 -5.84 -15.64
N PRO A 65 -14.59 -5.07 -14.56
CA PRO A 65 -15.18 -5.36 -13.25
C PRO A 65 -16.70 -5.46 -13.25
N SER A 66 -17.39 -4.90 -14.24
CA SER A 66 -18.85 -4.96 -14.34
C SER A 66 -19.37 -6.32 -14.82
N SER A 67 -18.50 -7.12 -15.46
CA SER A 67 -18.85 -8.44 -16.00
C SER A 67 -19.09 -9.49 -14.89
N ASP A 68 -18.34 -9.42 -13.80
CA ASP A 68 -18.53 -10.22 -12.59
C ASP A 68 -17.94 -9.46 -11.39
N PRO A 69 -18.70 -8.51 -10.80
CA PRO A 69 -18.20 -7.68 -9.71
C PRO A 69 -17.82 -8.50 -8.48
N ALA A 70 -18.55 -9.58 -8.20
CA ALA A 70 -18.28 -10.46 -7.07
C ALA A 70 -16.95 -11.20 -7.25
N LEU A 71 -16.66 -11.69 -8.46
CA LEU A 71 -15.37 -12.31 -8.77
C LEU A 71 -14.24 -11.27 -8.76
N HIS A 72 -14.45 -10.07 -9.28
CA HIS A 72 -13.45 -9.00 -9.23
C HIS A 72 -13.06 -8.64 -7.78
N GLU A 73 -14.04 -8.57 -6.87
CA GLU A 73 -13.83 -8.40 -5.43
C GLU A 73 -13.04 -9.57 -4.83
N ARG A 74 -13.42 -10.81 -5.14
CA ARG A 74 -12.74 -12.03 -4.63
C ARG A 74 -11.32 -12.19 -5.17
N LEU A 75 -11.04 -11.66 -6.36
CA LEU A 75 -9.70 -11.50 -6.92
C LEU A 75 -8.93 -10.33 -6.30
N ALA A 76 -9.47 -9.66 -5.27
CA ALA A 76 -8.87 -8.51 -4.60
C ALA A 76 -8.63 -7.29 -5.49
N LYS A 77 -9.51 -7.07 -6.47
CA LYS A 77 -9.51 -5.88 -7.35
C LYS A 77 -8.17 -5.63 -8.05
N PRO A 78 -7.74 -6.54 -8.94
CA PRO A 78 -6.55 -6.30 -9.73
C PRO A 78 -6.70 -5.02 -10.56
N THR A 79 -5.63 -4.25 -10.71
CA THR A 79 -5.57 -3.03 -11.52
C THR A 79 -5.42 -3.32 -13.00
N SER A 80 -4.81 -4.46 -13.33
CA SER A 80 -4.68 -4.98 -14.68
C SER A 80 -4.51 -6.48 -14.67
N VAL A 81 -4.73 -7.09 -15.85
CA VAL A 81 -4.48 -8.50 -16.08
C VAL A 81 -3.81 -8.70 -17.43
N THR A 82 -2.83 -9.59 -17.48
CA THR A 82 -2.10 -9.94 -18.71
C THR A 82 -2.05 -11.45 -18.90
N TRP A 83 -2.33 -11.92 -20.11
CA TRP A 83 -2.10 -13.31 -20.50
C TRP A 83 -0.70 -13.50 -21.10
N LEU A 84 0.16 -14.23 -20.40
CA LEU A 84 1.49 -14.61 -20.85
C LEU A 84 1.44 -15.98 -21.52
N SER A 85 1.13 -15.99 -22.82
CA SER A 85 0.91 -17.20 -23.62
C SER A 85 2.07 -18.20 -23.57
N ALA A 86 3.32 -17.72 -23.59
CA ALA A 86 4.52 -18.57 -23.54
C ALA A 86 4.67 -19.35 -22.23
N MET A 87 4.12 -18.82 -21.13
CA MET A 87 4.15 -19.47 -19.81
C MET A 87 2.82 -20.13 -19.45
N ASN A 88 1.79 -19.97 -20.31
CA ASN A 88 0.41 -20.31 -19.99
C ASN A 88 -0.02 -19.68 -18.65
N THR A 89 0.32 -18.41 -18.42
CA THR A 89 0.12 -17.76 -17.11
C THR A 89 -0.71 -16.50 -17.24
N LEU A 90 -1.74 -16.39 -16.40
CA LEU A 90 -2.50 -15.18 -16.16
C LEU A 90 -1.81 -14.37 -15.05
N VAL A 91 -1.42 -13.14 -15.33
CA VAL A 91 -0.77 -12.26 -14.34
C VAL A 91 -1.72 -11.15 -13.96
N PHE A 92 -2.05 -11.07 -12.68
CA PHE A 92 -2.83 -9.99 -12.09
C PHE A 92 -1.89 -8.99 -11.44
N ASP A 93 -1.98 -7.73 -11.82
CA ASP A 93 -1.30 -6.63 -11.14
C ASP A 93 -2.25 -6.00 -10.12
N TYR A 94 -1.67 -5.47 -9.05
CA TYR A 94 -2.36 -4.81 -7.95
C TYR A 94 -1.71 -3.46 -7.67
N GLU A 95 -2.46 -2.60 -6.98
CA GLU A 95 -1.90 -1.38 -6.38
C GLU A 95 -0.65 -1.74 -5.57
N SER A 96 0.42 -0.97 -5.72
CA SER A 96 1.73 -1.26 -5.17
C SER A 96 1.76 -1.43 -3.64
N ALA A 97 0.77 -0.90 -2.92
CA ALA A 97 0.61 -1.09 -1.48
C ALA A 97 -0.12 -2.38 -1.08
N GLN A 98 -0.83 -3.06 -1.99
CA GLN A 98 -1.51 -4.31 -1.67
C GLN A 98 -0.50 -5.44 -1.50
N ASP A 99 -0.56 -6.12 -0.35
CA ASP A 99 0.34 -7.24 -0.07
C ASP A 99 -0.05 -8.50 -0.88
N PRO A 100 0.79 -8.95 -1.82
CA PRO A 100 0.45 -10.08 -2.69
C PRO A 100 0.41 -11.42 -1.94
N GLN A 101 1.07 -11.55 -0.78
CA GLN A 101 1.05 -12.78 0.02
C GLN A 101 -0.31 -12.93 0.70
N GLU A 102 -0.82 -11.85 1.29
CA GLU A 102 -2.13 -11.80 1.91
C GLU A 102 -3.24 -12.01 0.87
N ILE A 103 -3.14 -11.37 -0.31
CA ILE A 103 -4.09 -11.61 -1.41
C ILE A 103 -4.06 -13.08 -1.83
N ALA A 104 -2.89 -13.66 -2.06
CA ALA A 104 -2.80 -15.06 -2.45
C ALA A 104 -3.35 -16.00 -1.37
N ALA A 105 -3.12 -15.71 -0.09
CA ALA A 105 -3.70 -16.47 1.01
C ALA A 105 -5.24 -16.42 0.99
N ARG A 106 -5.83 -15.23 0.76
CA ARG A 106 -7.28 -15.05 0.61
C ARG A 106 -7.82 -15.85 -0.58
N ILE A 107 -7.20 -15.75 -1.76
CA ILE A 107 -7.62 -16.50 -2.96
C ILE A 107 -7.52 -18.02 -2.73
N ARG A 108 -6.48 -18.51 -2.06
CA ARG A 108 -6.37 -19.96 -1.72
C ARG A 108 -7.44 -20.45 -0.76
N SER A 109 -8.00 -19.55 0.06
CA SER A 109 -9.08 -19.90 1.00
C SER A 109 -10.47 -19.86 0.37
N ASP A 110 -10.58 -19.32 -0.84
CA ASP A 110 -11.84 -19.19 -1.54
C ASP A 110 -12.27 -20.54 -2.15
N PRO A 111 -13.50 -21.03 -1.93
CA PRO A 111 -13.90 -22.38 -2.32
C PRO A 111 -13.96 -22.63 -3.84
N GLU A 112 -14.21 -21.61 -4.66
CA GLU A 112 -14.23 -21.75 -6.13
C GLU A 112 -12.82 -21.49 -6.71
N LEU A 113 -12.02 -20.63 -6.08
CA LEU A 113 -10.65 -20.30 -6.53
C LEU A 113 -9.56 -21.19 -5.89
N ALA A 114 -9.86 -21.98 -4.87
CA ALA A 114 -8.88 -22.84 -4.18
C ALA A 114 -8.34 -23.98 -5.07
N ALA A 115 -9.06 -24.34 -6.13
CA ALA A 115 -8.61 -25.34 -7.10
C ALA A 115 -7.46 -24.84 -8.01
N LEU A 116 -7.15 -23.54 -7.95
CA LEU A 116 -6.17 -22.88 -8.80
C LEU A 116 -4.72 -23.12 -8.32
N ILE A 117 -3.81 -23.44 -9.24
CA ILE A 117 -2.37 -23.43 -8.96
C ILE A 117 -1.90 -21.98 -9.07
N LEU A 118 -1.74 -21.33 -7.91
CA LEU A 118 -1.20 -19.98 -7.82
C LEU A 118 0.32 -20.03 -7.72
N TYR A 119 0.97 -19.42 -8.69
CA TYR A 119 2.37 -19.03 -8.58
C TYR A 119 2.40 -17.63 -7.99
N LEU A 120 2.60 -17.59 -6.68
CA LEU A 120 3.38 -16.49 -6.15
C LEU A 120 4.71 -16.59 -6.87
N TYR A 121 5.09 -15.59 -7.65
CA TYR A 121 6.50 -15.40 -7.95
C TYR A 121 7.09 -14.95 -6.61
N PRO A 122 7.58 -15.91 -5.80
CA PRO A 122 7.97 -15.61 -4.45
C PRO A 122 9.20 -14.77 -4.60
N SER A 123 9.14 -13.57 -4.07
CA SER A 123 10.27 -12.68 -4.23
C SER A 123 11.35 -12.97 -3.20
N ASN A 124 11.82 -14.20 -3.18
CA ASN A 124 13.24 -14.48 -3.03
C ASN A 124 13.87 -14.86 -4.38
N SER A 125 13.14 -14.91 -5.51
CA SER A 125 13.74 -15.15 -6.83
C SER A 125 12.95 -14.56 -8.01
N ALA A 126 13.58 -13.57 -8.65
CA ALA A 126 13.44 -13.10 -10.04
C ALA A 126 12.38 -12.03 -10.42
N SER A 127 12.80 -10.76 -10.42
CA SER A 127 12.71 -9.90 -11.64
C SER A 127 13.74 -8.73 -11.69
N LYS A 128 14.88 -8.92 -11.02
CA LYS A 128 16.22 -8.48 -11.44
C LYS A 128 17.10 -9.60 -10.93
N ALA A 129 17.75 -10.34 -11.81
CA ALA A 129 18.77 -11.27 -11.36
C ALA A 129 19.97 -10.40 -10.91
N CYS A 130 20.19 -10.35 -9.60
CA CYS A 130 21.28 -9.60 -9.00
C CYS A 130 22.55 -10.46 -9.18
N PHE A 131 23.11 -10.48 -10.40
CA PHE A 131 24.29 -11.30 -10.76
C PHE A 131 25.59 -10.83 -10.07
N ALA A 132 25.52 -9.73 -9.32
CA ALA A 132 26.58 -9.23 -8.43
C ALA A 132 25.95 -8.79 -7.10
N VAL A 133 26.72 -8.82 -6.01
CA VAL A 133 26.38 -8.04 -4.80
C VAL A 133 26.11 -6.60 -5.25
N GLY A 134 24.91 -6.12 -4.96
CA GLY A 134 24.23 -5.08 -5.74
C GLY A 134 25.11 -3.90 -6.15
N LEU A 135 24.96 -3.45 -7.40
CA LEU A 135 25.30 -2.07 -7.73
C LEU A 135 24.68 -1.18 -6.65
N PRO A 136 25.41 -0.19 -6.10
CA PRO A 136 24.85 0.69 -5.08
C PRO A 136 23.54 1.28 -5.62
N VAL A 137 22.43 1.04 -4.91
CA VAL A 137 21.14 1.63 -5.26
C VAL A 137 21.36 3.14 -5.42
N PRO A 138 20.93 3.76 -6.54
CA PRO A 138 21.09 5.18 -6.75
C PRO A 138 20.55 5.95 -5.55
N ASP A 139 21.33 6.90 -5.09
CA ASP A 139 20.88 7.80 -4.06
C ASP A 139 19.79 8.71 -4.64
N GLN A 140 18.73 8.89 -3.86
CA GLN A 140 17.71 9.92 -4.08
C GLN A 140 17.93 11.03 -3.05
N PHE A 141 17.48 12.24 -3.36
CA PHE A 141 17.62 13.38 -2.46
C PHE A 141 16.26 13.88 -2.04
N ILE A 142 15.94 13.72 -0.77
CA ILE A 142 14.77 14.33 -0.16
C ILE A 142 15.04 15.83 -0.04
N ARG A 143 14.10 16.64 -0.54
CA ARG A 143 14.08 18.10 -0.45
C ARG A 143 12.84 18.49 0.35
N GLU A 144 13.03 19.23 1.44
CA GLU A 144 11.92 19.76 2.23
C GLU A 144 11.43 21.10 1.65
N TYR A 145 10.11 21.23 1.59
CA TYR A 145 9.38 22.43 1.20
C TYR A 145 8.48 22.90 2.33
N TYR A 146 8.23 24.20 2.38
CA TYR A 146 7.31 24.86 3.29
C TYR A 146 6.33 25.73 2.51
N HIS A 147 5.07 25.75 2.92
CA HIS A 147 4.04 26.61 2.35
C HIS A 147 3.54 27.61 3.41
N PRO A 148 3.89 28.90 3.33
CA PRO A 148 3.59 29.87 4.39
C PRO A 148 2.10 30.08 4.67
N ALA A 149 1.26 30.04 3.63
CA ALA A 149 -0.17 30.32 3.80
C ALA A 149 -0.93 29.21 4.55
N THR A 150 -0.47 27.97 4.44
CA THR A 150 -1.07 26.80 5.11
C THR A 150 -0.25 26.36 6.32
N ASN A 151 0.97 26.89 6.46
CA ASN A 151 1.94 26.45 7.45
C ASN A 151 2.25 24.94 7.37
N HIS A 152 2.31 24.41 6.14
CA HIS A 152 2.56 22.99 5.88
C HIS A 152 3.96 22.74 5.37
N TYR A 153 4.47 21.55 5.69
CA TYR A 153 5.72 21.02 5.18
C TYR A 153 5.47 19.83 4.25
N TYR A 154 6.35 19.67 3.27
CA TYR A 154 6.33 18.56 2.31
C TYR A 154 7.75 18.06 2.04
N MET A 155 7.88 16.75 1.77
CA MET A 155 9.13 16.12 1.38
C MET A 155 8.99 15.57 -0.04
N SER A 156 9.90 15.95 -0.94
CA SER A 156 10.02 15.37 -2.29
C SER A 156 11.35 14.65 -2.44
N ALA A 157 11.33 13.37 -2.83
CA ALA A 157 12.54 12.61 -3.20
C ALA A 157 12.79 12.57 -4.72
N SER A 158 11.86 13.10 -5.52
CA SER A 158 11.92 13.09 -6.98
C SER A 158 12.48 14.41 -7.51
N ALA A 159 13.52 14.33 -8.33
CA ALA A 159 14.08 15.51 -8.99
C ALA A 159 13.07 16.19 -9.93
N ALA A 160 12.26 15.39 -10.62
CA ALA A 160 11.21 15.89 -11.51
C ALA A 160 10.09 16.60 -10.73
N GLU A 161 9.63 16.00 -9.63
CA GLU A 161 8.62 16.61 -8.75
C GLU A 161 9.15 17.89 -8.12
N SER A 162 10.39 17.87 -7.61
CA SER A 162 11.05 19.05 -7.07
C SER A 162 11.12 20.19 -8.09
N THR A 163 11.42 19.88 -9.36
CA THR A 163 11.44 20.88 -10.44
C THR A 163 10.03 21.42 -10.72
N TRP A 164 9.02 20.56 -10.67
CA TRP A 164 7.62 20.95 -10.84
C TRP A 164 7.08 21.79 -9.67
N ILE A 165 7.50 21.52 -8.43
CA ILE A 165 7.19 22.37 -7.27
C ILE A 165 7.89 23.72 -7.40
N ASP A 166 9.19 23.72 -7.75
CA ASP A 166 9.98 24.95 -7.90
C ASP A 166 9.42 25.87 -9.00
N SER A 167 8.80 25.31 -10.05
CA SER A 167 8.13 26.07 -11.11
C SER A 167 6.70 26.51 -10.78
N GLY A 168 6.21 26.22 -9.57
CA GLY A 168 4.86 26.57 -9.10
C GLY A 168 3.76 25.61 -9.54
N GLY A 169 4.11 24.46 -10.14
CA GLY A 169 3.15 23.46 -10.61
C GLY A 169 2.29 22.86 -9.48
N ALA A 170 2.86 22.74 -8.28
CA ALA A 170 2.17 22.25 -7.07
C ALA A 170 1.23 23.27 -6.40
N GLY A 171 0.96 24.38 -7.08
CA GLY A 171 0.37 25.58 -6.49
C GLY A 171 1.46 26.57 -6.08
N ALA A 172 1.18 27.86 -6.29
CA ALA A 172 2.11 28.92 -5.92
C ALA A 172 2.25 29.02 -4.39
N GLY A 173 3.48 29.19 -3.89
CA GLY A 173 3.76 29.47 -2.48
C GLY A 173 4.67 28.47 -1.77
N TRP A 174 4.96 27.32 -2.39
CA TRP A 174 5.96 26.38 -1.87
C TRP A 174 7.37 26.95 -1.99
N VAL A 175 8.11 26.95 -0.89
CA VAL A 175 9.51 27.39 -0.82
C VAL A 175 10.38 26.31 -0.22
N ARG A 176 11.59 26.13 -0.76
CA ARG A 176 12.59 25.21 -0.19
C ARG A 176 12.99 25.69 1.21
N THR A 177 13.04 24.80 2.19
CA THR A 177 13.49 25.16 3.56
C THR A 177 15.01 25.16 3.69
N GLY A 178 15.71 24.54 2.74
CA GLY A 178 17.15 24.28 2.82
C GLY A 178 17.49 22.95 3.48
N HIS A 179 16.53 22.26 4.12
CA HIS A 179 16.74 20.92 4.64
C HIS A 179 16.64 19.88 3.53
N ALA A 180 17.63 18.98 3.50
CA ALA A 180 17.71 17.89 2.55
C ALA A 180 18.44 16.69 3.15
N TRP A 181 18.08 15.51 2.65
CA TRP A 181 18.65 14.25 3.11
C TRP A 181 18.90 13.30 1.95
N THR A 182 20.00 12.56 2.02
CA THR A 182 20.26 11.47 1.09
C THR A 182 19.46 10.24 1.50
N THR A 183 18.58 9.80 0.60
CA THR A 183 17.86 8.54 0.70
C THR A 183 18.19 7.63 -0.49
N ARG A 184 17.46 6.55 -0.67
CA ARG A 184 17.62 5.61 -1.79
C ARG A 184 16.26 5.26 -2.36
N GLU A 185 16.28 4.71 -3.57
CA GLU A 185 15.12 4.00 -4.08
C GLU A 185 14.77 2.81 -3.16
N THR A 186 13.50 2.41 -3.16
CA THR A 186 13.09 1.19 -2.46
C THR A 186 13.83 0.00 -3.09
N GLU A 187 14.69 -0.66 -2.30
CA GLU A 187 15.65 -1.63 -2.83
C GLU A 187 14.98 -2.98 -3.15
N TYR A 188 15.38 -3.56 -4.29
CA TYR A 188 14.78 -4.77 -4.86
C TYR A 188 15.62 -6.05 -4.64
N CYS A 189 16.91 -5.92 -4.31
CA CYS A 189 17.86 -7.04 -4.18
C CYS A 189 18.36 -7.14 -2.74
N ASP A 190 18.12 -8.27 -2.04
CA ASP A 190 18.73 -8.70 -0.76
C ASP A 190 19.38 -7.61 0.11
N SER A 191 18.63 -6.55 0.36
CA SER A 191 19.00 -5.54 1.35
C SER A 191 18.77 -6.17 2.73
N PRO A 192 19.68 -6.00 3.71
CA PRO A 192 19.37 -6.39 5.08
C PRO A 192 18.00 -5.83 5.44
N ALA A 193 17.09 -6.71 5.89
CA ALA A 193 15.73 -6.32 6.24
C ALA A 193 15.78 -5.05 7.10
N ASN A 194 15.02 -4.02 6.70
CA ASN A 194 14.93 -2.70 7.33
C ASN A 194 15.97 -1.64 6.93
N PHE A 195 16.80 -1.85 5.90
CA PHE A 195 17.68 -0.77 5.40
C PHE A 195 17.01 0.16 4.36
N SER A 196 16.21 -0.37 3.44
CA SER A 196 15.47 0.42 2.43
C SER A 196 14.01 -0.05 2.33
N ALA A 197 13.30 0.00 3.46
CA ALA A 197 11.86 -0.27 3.48
C ALA A 197 11.14 0.82 2.68
N PRO A 198 10.06 0.49 1.94
CA PRO A 198 9.27 1.50 1.25
C PRO A 198 8.72 2.52 2.24
N VAL A 199 8.81 3.81 1.88
CA VAL A 199 8.08 4.86 2.58
C VAL A 199 6.78 5.09 1.84
N TYR A 200 5.68 4.62 2.43
CA TYR A 200 4.33 4.79 1.90
C TYR A 200 3.86 6.22 2.13
N MET A 201 3.42 6.85 1.04
CA MET A 201 2.88 8.19 1.01
C MET A 201 1.35 8.13 0.90
N PHE A 202 0.69 8.87 1.78
CA PHE A 202 -0.74 9.10 1.75
C PHE A 202 -0.99 10.59 1.57
N TYR A 203 -2.15 10.92 1.03
CA TYR A 203 -2.69 12.26 1.00
C TYR A 203 -4.07 12.23 1.65
N GLY A 204 -4.47 13.31 2.34
CA GLY A 204 -5.80 13.34 2.94
C GLY A 204 -6.88 13.24 1.87
N THR A 205 -7.85 12.36 2.08
CA THR A 205 -8.88 12.07 1.08
C THR A 205 -9.63 13.35 0.72
N PRO A 206 -9.70 13.77 -0.55
CA PRO A 206 -10.35 15.03 -0.93
C PRO A 206 -11.77 15.16 -0.37
N GLY A 207 -12.05 16.27 0.29
CA GLY A 207 -13.35 16.54 0.93
C GLY A 207 -13.56 15.91 2.31
N ILE A 208 -12.62 15.08 2.79
CA ILE A 208 -12.72 14.38 4.09
C ILE A 208 -11.47 14.62 4.94
N GLY A 209 -10.30 14.33 4.39
CA GLY A 209 -9.01 14.46 5.06
C GLY A 209 -8.34 15.82 4.88
N PRO A 210 -7.16 16.00 5.51
CA PRO A 210 -6.40 17.25 5.43
C PRO A 210 -5.77 17.42 4.05
N ASN A 211 -5.59 18.67 3.59
CA ASN A 211 -4.79 18.98 2.40
C ASN A 211 -3.30 18.83 2.71
N SER A 212 -2.81 17.60 2.88
CA SER A 212 -1.48 17.33 3.40
C SER A 212 -1.06 15.89 3.12
N HIS A 213 0.25 15.67 3.04
CA HIS A 213 0.84 14.35 2.88
C HIS A 213 1.22 13.73 4.22
N TYR A 214 1.19 12.39 4.28
CA TYR A 214 1.68 11.58 5.39
C TYR A 214 2.65 10.52 4.87
N PHE A 215 3.76 10.32 5.57
CA PHE A 215 4.81 9.36 5.17
C PHE A 215 5.05 8.35 6.29
N THR A 216 5.05 7.06 5.96
CA THR A 216 5.38 6.00 6.92
C THR A 216 6.19 4.89 6.29
N ALA A 217 7.15 4.33 7.04
CA ALA A 217 7.87 3.11 6.67
C ALA A 217 7.29 1.85 7.36
N SER A 218 6.24 1.99 8.17
CA SER A 218 5.55 0.85 8.80
C SER A 218 4.53 0.26 7.83
N ALA A 219 4.66 -1.03 7.55
CA ALA A 219 3.70 -1.75 6.72
C ALA A 219 2.35 -1.89 7.43
N GLU A 220 2.36 -2.00 8.75
CA GLU A 220 1.17 -2.10 9.61
C GLU A 220 0.42 -0.77 9.66
N GLU A 221 1.13 0.35 9.88
CA GLU A 221 0.52 1.68 9.84
C GLU A 221 -0.03 1.99 8.44
N CYS A 222 0.70 1.63 7.39
CA CYS A 222 0.19 1.75 6.03
C CYS A 222 -1.10 0.95 5.83
N GLY A 223 -1.18 -0.30 6.29
CA GLY A 223 -2.40 -1.10 6.24
C GLY A 223 -3.56 -0.47 7.01
N TYR A 224 -3.29 0.10 8.20
CA TYR A 224 -4.27 0.85 8.98
C TYR A 224 -4.78 2.10 8.25
N LEU A 225 -3.88 2.91 7.69
CA LEU A 225 -4.21 4.14 6.97
C LEU A 225 -5.03 3.86 5.71
N ARG A 226 -4.74 2.77 4.99
CA ARG A 226 -5.54 2.34 3.81
C ARG A 226 -6.98 1.98 4.17
N ASN A 227 -7.25 1.63 5.43
CA ASN A 227 -8.58 1.35 5.95
C ASN A 227 -9.21 2.57 6.66
N THR A 228 -8.53 3.73 6.65
CA THR A 228 -8.99 4.97 7.30
C THR A 228 -9.54 5.94 6.27
N VAL A 229 -10.84 6.26 6.35
CA VAL A 229 -11.59 7.06 5.36
C VAL A 229 -10.98 8.45 5.06
N GLY A 230 -10.21 9.01 6.00
CA GLY A 230 -9.56 10.32 5.83
C GLY A 230 -8.24 10.30 5.07
N TRP A 231 -7.72 9.13 4.68
CA TRP A 231 -6.43 8.99 4.00
C TRP A 231 -6.56 8.15 2.73
N THR A 232 -5.91 8.62 1.66
CA THR A 232 -5.82 7.92 0.37
C THR A 232 -4.35 7.61 0.10
N TYR A 233 -4.04 6.36 -0.21
CA TYR A 233 -2.69 5.98 -0.64
C TYR A 233 -2.33 6.67 -1.97
N VAL A 234 -1.09 7.14 -2.09
CA VAL A 234 -0.60 7.80 -3.30
C VAL A 234 0.48 6.98 -3.98
N ALA A 235 1.58 6.69 -3.26
CA ALA A 235 2.75 6.00 -3.82
C ALA A 235 3.71 5.52 -2.71
N ALA A 236 4.81 4.86 -3.11
CA ALA A 236 5.98 4.64 -2.27
C ALA A 236 7.21 5.33 -2.92
N PRO A 237 7.35 6.66 -2.78
CA PRO A 237 8.26 7.45 -3.62
C PRO A 237 9.76 7.26 -3.34
N PHE A 238 10.12 6.74 -2.17
CA PHE A 238 11.50 6.48 -1.77
C PHE A 238 11.55 5.37 -0.71
N GLY A 239 12.74 4.81 -0.48
CA GLY A 239 13.01 3.89 0.61
C GLY A 239 13.61 4.59 1.83
N ALA A 240 13.45 4.02 3.02
CA ALA A 240 14.12 4.46 4.24
C ALA A 240 14.36 3.27 5.17
N GLY A 241 15.34 3.40 6.06
CA GLY A 241 15.51 2.48 7.17
C GLY A 241 14.41 2.67 8.21
N ARG A 242 14.09 1.60 8.95
CA ARG A 242 13.21 1.67 10.12
C ARG A 242 14.03 1.72 11.41
N PRO A 243 13.73 2.63 12.35
CA PRO A 243 14.35 2.58 13.66
C PRO A 243 13.91 1.33 14.43
N ASP A 244 14.75 0.87 15.36
CA ASP A 244 14.34 -0.15 16.33
C ASP A 244 13.35 0.39 17.37
N ALA A 245 12.90 -0.47 18.29
CA ALA A 245 11.94 -0.10 19.33
C ALA A 245 12.46 1.00 20.29
N GLN A 246 13.75 1.30 20.28
CA GLN A 246 14.39 2.37 21.06
C GLN A 246 14.64 3.64 20.23
N GLY A 247 14.20 3.67 18.97
CA GLY A 247 14.40 4.80 18.06
C GLY A 247 15.79 4.83 17.41
N LYS A 248 16.58 3.76 17.51
CA LYS A 248 17.94 3.70 16.94
C LYS A 248 17.90 3.29 15.48
N CYS A 249 18.59 4.05 14.65
CA CYS A 249 18.70 3.76 13.23
C CYS A 249 19.70 2.63 12.91
N PRO A 250 19.47 1.86 11.83
CA PRO A 250 20.39 0.83 11.37
C PRO A 250 21.69 1.46 10.86
N ALA A 251 22.80 0.72 10.95
CA ALA A 251 24.14 1.23 10.61
C ALA A 251 24.26 1.77 9.18
N LEU A 252 23.52 1.18 8.24
CA LEU A 252 23.54 1.58 6.83
C LEU A 252 22.72 2.87 6.56
N ALA A 253 21.78 3.24 7.44
CA ALA A 253 20.98 4.47 7.37
C ALA A 253 21.02 5.20 8.73
N PRO A 254 22.17 5.74 9.16
CA PRO A 254 22.38 6.16 10.55
C PRO A 254 21.68 7.47 10.95
N VAL A 255 21.09 8.22 10.00
CA VAL A 255 20.48 9.53 10.28
C VAL A 255 18.98 9.36 10.54
N GLY A 256 18.55 9.60 11.78
CA GLY A 256 17.13 9.53 12.16
C GLY A 256 16.37 10.80 11.84
N LEU A 257 15.25 10.68 11.12
CA LEU A 257 14.28 11.75 10.91
C LEU A 257 13.17 11.62 11.96
N THR A 258 13.11 12.62 12.85
CA THR A 258 12.05 12.76 13.84
C THR A 258 10.78 13.27 13.18
N MET A 259 9.67 12.55 13.34
CA MET A 259 8.35 13.03 12.90
C MET A 259 7.77 14.01 13.92
N LEU A 260 7.26 15.13 13.41
CA LEU A 260 6.63 16.21 14.15
C LEU A 260 5.23 16.42 13.59
N TYR A 261 4.23 16.46 14.46
CA TYR A 261 2.84 16.64 14.09
C TYR A 261 2.31 17.97 14.62
N ASN A 262 1.61 18.72 13.78
CA ASN A 262 1.10 20.04 14.13
C ASN A 262 -0.12 20.05 15.08
N ASN A 263 -0.65 18.89 15.48
CA ASN A 263 -1.82 18.75 16.37
C ASN A 263 -3.13 19.36 15.82
N ARG A 264 -3.29 19.43 14.49
CA ARG A 264 -4.42 20.13 13.85
C ARG A 264 -5.50 19.24 13.20
N ALA A 265 -5.65 18.00 13.67
CA ALA A 265 -6.71 17.09 13.18
C ALA A 265 -8.12 17.64 13.41
N ALA A 266 -8.37 18.29 14.55
CA ALA A 266 -9.67 18.88 14.85
C ALA A 266 -10.08 19.99 13.87
N GLN A 267 -9.12 20.59 13.18
CA GLN A 267 -9.29 21.62 12.17
C GLN A 267 -9.28 21.05 10.74
N ASN A 268 -9.19 19.73 10.59
CA ASN A 268 -8.92 19.05 9.32
C ASN A 268 -7.68 19.61 8.59
N ASP A 269 -6.64 19.93 9.36
CA ASP A 269 -5.45 20.65 8.89
C ASP A 269 -4.16 19.99 9.40
N SER A 270 -4.20 18.65 9.55
CA SER A 270 -3.06 17.87 10.00
C SER A 270 -1.89 17.96 9.02
N ASN A 271 -0.68 18.23 9.52
CA ASN A 271 0.55 18.17 8.75
C ASN A 271 1.68 17.56 9.59
N HIS A 272 2.53 16.81 8.90
CA HIS A 272 3.66 16.10 9.49
C HIS A 272 4.96 16.59 8.86
N ARG A 273 5.89 17.01 9.71
CA ARG A 273 7.24 17.43 9.31
C ARG A 273 8.24 16.39 9.79
N TYR A 274 9.31 16.17 9.04
CA TYR A 274 10.36 15.22 9.38
C TYR A 274 11.69 15.96 9.42
N THR A 275 12.48 15.77 10.47
CA THR A 275 13.77 16.45 10.60
C THR A 275 14.82 15.61 11.32
N SER A 276 16.06 15.68 10.85
CA SER A 276 17.23 15.16 11.58
C SER A 276 17.86 16.20 12.53
N ASP A 277 17.42 17.45 12.46
CA ASP A 277 18.03 18.56 13.20
C ASP A 277 17.34 18.73 14.58
N PRO A 278 18.06 18.52 15.69
CA PRO A 278 17.51 18.70 17.03
C PRO A 278 17.05 20.13 17.32
N ALA A 279 17.65 21.14 16.71
CA ALA A 279 17.26 22.54 16.89
C ALA A 279 15.92 22.81 16.21
N VAL A 280 15.72 22.32 14.98
CA VAL A 280 14.42 22.37 14.29
C VAL A 280 13.36 21.63 15.09
N ARG A 281 13.67 20.44 15.61
CA ARG A 281 12.76 19.70 16.48
C ARG A 281 12.35 20.54 17.70
N ALA A 282 13.32 21.12 18.40
CA ALA A 282 13.04 21.96 19.57
C ALA A 282 12.20 23.18 19.22
N GLU A 283 12.48 23.83 18.09
CA GLU A 283 11.70 24.97 17.58
C GLU A 283 10.24 24.58 17.31
N MET A 284 10.00 23.47 16.61
CA MET A 284 8.64 23.03 16.28
C MET A 284 7.87 22.61 17.52
N VAL A 285 8.52 21.95 18.49
CA VAL A 285 7.91 21.64 19.80
C VAL A 285 7.57 22.92 20.56
N ALA A 286 8.44 23.93 20.56
CA ALA A 286 8.14 25.23 21.17
C ALA A 286 6.97 25.95 20.47
N LYS A 287 6.75 25.68 19.18
CA LYS A 287 5.58 26.12 18.40
C LYS A 287 4.32 25.25 18.63
N GLY A 288 4.36 24.29 19.55
CA GLY A 288 3.22 23.45 19.93
C GLY A 288 3.04 22.17 19.11
N TRP A 289 4.04 21.76 18.33
CA TRP A 289 4.01 20.48 17.59
C TRP A 289 4.39 19.32 18.51
N THR A 290 3.78 18.15 18.29
CA THR A 290 4.10 16.92 19.00
C THR A 290 5.21 16.16 18.28
N SER A 291 6.26 15.78 19.02
CA SER A 291 7.34 14.91 18.50
C SER A 291 6.99 13.44 18.73
N TYR A 292 6.97 12.65 17.65
CA TYR A 292 6.78 11.19 17.69
C TYR A 292 8.10 10.41 17.67
N GLY A 293 9.23 11.10 17.87
CA GLY A 293 10.55 10.47 17.81
C GLY A 293 10.95 10.11 16.39
N VAL A 294 12.04 9.36 16.25
CA VAL A 294 12.56 8.91 14.96
C VAL A 294 11.57 7.93 14.35
N GLN A 295 11.12 8.21 13.13
CA GLN A 295 10.17 7.36 12.38
C GLN A 295 10.77 6.85 11.07
N LEU A 296 11.72 7.60 10.49
CA LEU A 296 12.44 7.22 9.28
C LEU A 296 13.94 7.32 9.54
N CYS A 297 14.72 6.45 8.93
CA CYS A 297 16.17 6.48 8.98
C CYS A 297 16.73 6.62 7.55
N VAL A 298 17.60 7.59 7.33
CA VAL A 298 18.17 7.90 6.01
C VAL A 298 19.69 7.83 6.06
N LYS A 299 20.34 7.93 4.90
CA LYS A 299 21.81 7.88 4.85
C LYS A 299 22.40 9.11 5.53
N ALA A 300 23.63 8.96 6.02
CA ALA A 300 24.48 10.13 6.18
C ALA A 300 24.65 10.79 4.81
N ASN A 301 24.47 12.11 4.75
CA ASN A 301 24.79 12.87 3.55
C ASN A 301 26.25 12.56 3.20
N GLY A 302 26.49 11.99 2.02
CA GLY A 302 27.84 11.90 1.49
C GLY A 302 28.37 13.32 1.39
N VAL A 303 29.62 13.56 1.81
CA VAL A 303 30.30 14.77 1.36
C VAL A 303 30.24 14.75 -0.17
N PRO A 304 29.67 15.77 -0.82
CA PRO A 304 29.57 15.80 -2.28
C PRO A 304 30.93 15.60 -2.96
#